data_AF-A0A1G7SPK2-F1
#
_entry.id   AF-A0A1G7SPK2-F1
#
_cell.length_a   1.000
_cell.length_b   1.000
_cell.length_c   1.000
_cell.angle_alpha   90.00
_cell.angle_beta   90.00
_cell.angle_gamma   90.00
#
_symmetry.space_group_name_H-M   'P 1'
#
loop_
_entity.id
_entity.type
_entity.pdbx_description
1 polymer ?
#
loop_
_entity_poly.entity_id
_entity_poly.type
_entity_poly.pdbx_seq_one_letter_code
_entity_poly.pdbx_strand_id
1 'polypeptide(L)'
;MRMIMKRKPSVLFLILITILLFLSGCDSRDQRVQDLMDLGDDNLKHHSYYYAIKVYDEVLIRDPENVEARYKREQSQAIIDLANTFITKGDEAIAEKRTDEALAYFQQAKELFPYNEDDGYKRNIAVFEIGEIQYYLDHVSELDSQWKKVKEDLKGGKSLSSKSMSKSIAKLYSLAEQVYKISEALERPTSSEAAQFYNTNKPDLDKMMKEFIVYQIMPQPPMYRFEGVDEYVTHVKNSIDAFGLDFQYEEADELIKELYFINRPELKELRDKGNFPDLKMFEETTENN
;
A
#
# COMPACT_ATOMS: atom_id res chain seq x y z
N MET A 1 16.69 46.34 88.16
CA MET A 1 17.01 44.90 88.03
C MET A 1 15.75 44.16 87.56
N ARG A 2 15.57 43.96 86.25
CA ARG A 2 14.37 43.31 85.66
C ARG A 2 14.58 41.78 85.67
N MET A 3 13.79 41.06 86.46
CA MET A 3 13.77 39.60 86.47
C MET A 3 13.13 39.08 85.18
N ILE A 4 13.93 38.46 84.32
CA ILE A 4 13.47 37.73 83.14
C ILE A 4 12.98 36.36 83.61
N MET A 5 11.66 36.19 83.74
CA MET A 5 11.05 34.88 83.96
C MET A 5 11.20 34.03 82.69
N LYS A 6 12.06 33.01 82.75
CA LYS A 6 12.10 31.92 81.75
C LYS A 6 10.81 31.10 81.86
N ARG A 7 9.80 31.41 81.04
CA ARG A 7 8.64 30.54 80.85
C ARG A 7 9.11 29.28 80.12
N LYS A 8 8.96 28.12 80.77
CA LYS A 8 9.14 26.82 80.10
C LYS A 8 8.05 26.69 79.03
N PRO A 9 8.39 26.38 77.77
CA PRO A 9 7.39 26.16 76.73
C PRO A 9 6.45 25.05 77.20
N SER A 10 5.15 25.31 77.17
CA SER A 10 4.12 24.35 77.53
C SER A 10 4.16 23.19 76.55
N VAL A 11 4.18 21.95 77.07
CA VAL A 11 4.18 20.70 76.28
C VAL A 11 3.05 20.68 75.23
N LEU A 12 1.92 21.35 75.53
CA LEU A 12 0.81 21.59 74.60
C LEU A 12 1.21 22.32 73.31
N PHE A 13 2.16 23.26 73.36
CA PHE A 13 2.60 24.00 72.17
C PHE A 13 3.45 23.13 71.23
N LEU A 14 4.24 22.21 71.78
CA LEU A 14 5.01 21.23 71.01
C LEU A 14 4.11 20.20 70.32
N ILE A 15 3.05 19.74 71.00
CA ILE A 15 2.05 18.81 70.43
C ILE A 15 1.26 19.48 69.29
N LEU A 16 0.89 20.75 69.44
CA LEU A 16 0.18 21.49 68.40
C LEU A 16 1.04 21.67 67.12
N ILE A 17 2.33 21.95 67.28
CA ILE A 17 3.28 22.08 66.15
C ILE A 17 3.50 20.73 65.45
N THR A 18 3.55 19.62 66.19
CA THR A 18 3.69 18.29 65.56
C THR A 18 2.44 17.88 64.78
N ILE A 19 1.24 18.22 65.27
CA ILE A 19 -0.02 17.99 64.54
C ILE A 19 -0.12 18.88 63.28
N LEU A 20 0.28 20.15 63.38
CA LEU A 20 0.29 21.08 62.22
C LEU A 20 1.30 20.67 61.14
N LEU A 21 2.46 20.12 61.52
CA LEU A 21 3.44 19.58 60.57
C LEU A 21 3.00 18.24 59.95
N PHE A 22 2.19 17.45 60.66
CA PHE A 22 1.56 16.24 60.09
C PHE A 22 0.46 16.57 59.07
N LEU A 23 -0.29 17.66 59.28
CA LEU A 23 -1.39 18.05 58.40
C LEU A 23 -0.94 18.76 57.11
N SER A 24 0.26 19.35 57.08
CA SER A 24 0.78 20.08 55.90
C SER A 24 1.60 19.22 54.93
N GLY A 25 1.86 17.95 55.26
CA GLY A 25 2.62 17.02 54.42
C GLY A 25 1.80 16.14 53.47
N CYS A 26 0.46 16.15 53.57
CA CYS A 26 -0.40 15.22 52.82
C CYS A 26 -0.71 15.70 51.38
N ASP A 27 -0.86 17.01 51.17
CA ASP A 27 -1.34 17.58 49.89
C ASP A 27 -0.39 17.36 48.69
N SER A 28 0.92 17.31 48.95
CA SER A 28 1.94 17.25 47.87
C SER A 28 2.14 15.86 47.26
N ARG A 29 1.75 14.79 47.96
CA ARG A 29 1.87 13.41 47.46
C ARG A 29 0.73 13.09 46.50
N ASP A 30 -0.48 13.50 46.86
CA ASP A 30 -1.69 13.25 46.08
C ASP A 30 -1.63 13.98 44.73
N GLN A 31 -1.13 15.22 44.70
CA GLN A 31 -0.95 15.95 43.45
C GLN A 31 0.02 15.25 42.48
N ARG A 32 1.14 14.70 42.97
CA ARG A 32 2.11 14.01 42.11
C ARG A 32 1.56 12.70 41.53
N VAL A 33 0.77 11.97 42.31
CA VAL A 33 0.07 10.77 41.83
C VAL A 33 -0.93 11.17 40.75
N GLN A 34 -1.69 12.25 40.96
CA GLN A 34 -2.64 12.76 39.97
C GLN A 34 -1.95 13.21 38.67
N ASP A 35 -0.85 13.97 38.75
CA ASP A 35 -0.10 14.43 37.57
C ASP A 35 0.39 13.24 36.72
N LEU A 36 0.80 12.14 37.37
CA LEU A 36 1.19 10.90 36.69
C LEU A 36 -0.01 10.18 36.10
N MET A 37 -1.14 10.13 36.80
CA MET A 37 -2.38 9.58 36.25
C MET A 37 -2.80 10.30 34.98
N ASP A 38 -2.80 11.64 34.99
CA ASP A 38 -3.14 12.46 33.82
C ASP A 38 -2.18 12.19 32.65
N LEU A 39 -0.88 12.03 32.93
CA LEU A 39 0.12 11.67 31.92
C LEU A 39 -0.10 10.26 31.36
N GLY A 40 -0.46 9.29 32.21
CA GLY A 40 -0.78 7.92 31.80
C GLY A 40 -2.01 7.88 30.91
N ASP A 41 -3.04 8.66 31.28
CA ASP A 41 -4.29 8.80 30.53
C ASP A 41 -4.06 9.43 29.16
N ASP A 42 -3.21 10.47 29.10
CA ASP A 42 -2.83 11.09 27.84
C ASP A 42 -2.12 10.10 26.91
N ASN A 43 -1.17 9.32 27.43
CA ASN A 43 -0.51 8.28 26.64
C ASN A 43 -1.49 7.20 26.17
N LEU A 44 -2.41 6.77 27.03
CA LEU A 44 -3.45 5.78 26.70
C LEU A 44 -4.36 6.30 25.57
N LYS A 45 -4.82 7.55 25.68
CA LYS A 45 -5.65 8.23 24.68
C LYS A 45 -4.95 8.33 23.31
N HIS A 46 -3.63 8.51 23.31
CA HIS A 46 -2.82 8.58 22.09
C HIS A 46 -2.29 7.22 21.62
N HIS A 47 -2.79 6.10 22.17
CA HIS A 47 -2.40 4.73 21.80
C HIS A 47 -0.91 4.41 22.05
N SER A 48 -0.27 5.16 22.95
CA SER A 48 1.11 4.98 23.39
C SER A 48 1.18 3.99 24.56
N TYR A 49 0.68 2.77 24.36
CA TYR A 49 0.42 1.81 25.45
C TYR A 49 1.66 1.44 26.27
N TYR A 50 2.83 1.26 25.66
CA TYR A 50 4.07 1.01 26.41
C TYR A 50 4.43 2.15 27.36
N TYR A 51 4.26 3.40 26.92
CA TYR A 51 4.50 4.57 27.76
C TYR A 51 3.43 4.71 28.85
N ALA A 52 2.17 4.44 28.51
CA ALA A 52 1.07 4.45 29.49
C ALA A 52 1.33 3.44 30.63
N ILE A 53 1.70 2.20 30.30
CA ILE A 53 2.05 1.17 31.30
C ILE A 53 3.18 1.64 32.20
N LYS A 54 4.26 2.19 31.62
CA LYS A 54 5.41 2.69 32.40
C LYS A 54 4.99 3.78 33.39
N VAL A 55 4.11 4.69 32.99
CA VAL A 55 3.61 5.76 33.86
C VAL A 55 2.69 5.22 34.95
N TYR A 56 1.80 4.26 34.64
CA TYR A 56 0.97 3.63 35.68
C TYR A 56 1.78 2.76 36.65
N ASP A 57 2.82 2.08 36.19
CA ASP A 57 3.76 1.38 37.08
C ASP A 57 4.42 2.35 38.07
N GLU A 58 4.76 3.56 37.60
CA GLU A 58 5.27 4.64 38.42
C GLU A 58 4.26 5.17 39.45
N VAL A 59 2.97 5.17 39.13
CA VAL A 59 1.89 5.45 40.09
C VAL A 59 1.84 4.34 41.14
N LEU A 60 1.83 3.07 40.72
CA LEU A 60 1.71 1.91 41.62
C LEU A 60 2.92 1.72 42.55
N ILE A 61 4.11 2.20 42.17
CA ILE A 61 5.27 2.26 43.07
C ILE A 61 5.04 3.25 44.22
N ARG A 62 4.34 4.35 43.97
CA ARG A 62 4.08 5.44 44.94
C ARG A 62 2.82 5.17 45.77
N ASP A 63 1.80 4.62 45.14
CA ASP A 63 0.52 4.24 45.73
C ASP A 63 0.10 2.83 45.23
N PRO A 64 0.54 1.76 45.91
CA PRO A 64 0.27 0.38 45.50
C PRO A 64 -1.22 -0.01 45.49
N GLU A 65 -2.05 0.72 46.23
CA GLU A 65 -3.50 0.46 46.37
C GLU A 65 -4.32 1.24 45.34
N ASN A 66 -3.68 1.98 44.41
CA ASN A 66 -4.36 2.72 43.36
C ASN A 66 -5.04 1.76 42.36
N VAL A 67 -6.34 1.53 42.58
CA VAL A 67 -7.15 0.60 41.78
C VAL A 67 -7.26 1.06 40.31
N GLU A 68 -7.34 2.37 40.08
CA GLU A 68 -7.50 2.94 38.75
C GLU A 68 -6.25 2.77 37.89
N ALA A 69 -5.07 3.08 38.44
CA ALA A 69 -3.79 2.87 37.76
C ALA A 69 -3.59 1.40 37.38
N ARG A 70 -3.92 0.48 38.29
CA ARG A 70 -3.86 -0.97 38.03
C ARG A 70 -4.77 -1.38 36.88
N TYR A 71 -6.02 -0.92 36.89
CA TYR A 71 -6.99 -1.22 35.84
C TYR A 71 -6.52 -0.71 34.46
N LYS A 72 -6.09 0.56 34.37
CA LYS A 72 -5.64 1.16 33.09
C LYS A 72 -4.33 0.56 32.57
N ARG A 73 -3.44 0.15 33.48
CA ARG A 73 -2.23 -0.64 33.14
C ARG A 73 -2.62 -2.00 32.54
N GLU A 74 -3.51 -2.74 33.19
CA GLU A 74 -3.99 -4.04 32.71
C GLU A 74 -4.71 -3.92 31.36
N GLN A 75 -5.52 -2.87 31.19
CA GLN A 75 -6.18 -2.56 29.92
C GLN A 75 -5.15 -2.32 28.81
N SER A 76 -4.13 -1.51 29.07
CA SER A 76 -3.06 -1.22 28.09
C SER A 76 -2.30 -2.49 27.70
N GLN A 77 -2.00 -3.35 28.67
CA GLN A 77 -1.34 -4.63 28.42
C GLN A 77 -2.21 -5.56 27.57
N ALA A 78 -3.51 -5.65 27.86
CA ALA A 78 -4.43 -6.49 27.10
C ALA A 78 -4.52 -6.07 25.61
N ILE A 79 -4.44 -4.76 25.32
CA ILE A 79 -4.41 -4.26 23.94
C ILE A 79 -3.11 -4.70 23.23
N ILE A 80 -1.97 -4.56 23.89
CA ILE A 80 -0.67 -5.01 23.35
C ILE A 80 -0.70 -6.52 23.08
N ASP A 81 -1.18 -7.32 24.04
CA ASP A 81 -1.23 -8.77 23.90
C ASP A 81 -2.14 -9.22 22.75
N LEU A 82 -3.27 -8.52 22.57
CA LEU A 82 -4.19 -8.79 21.46
C LEU A 82 -3.58 -8.40 20.11
N ALA A 83 -2.93 -7.24 20.00
CA ALA A 83 -2.23 -6.82 18.79
C ALA A 83 -1.11 -7.82 18.42
N ASN A 84 -0.33 -8.28 19.41
CA ASN A 84 0.71 -9.30 19.21
C ASN A 84 0.13 -10.65 18.78
N THR A 85 -1.05 -11.02 19.29
CA THR A 85 -1.78 -12.22 18.83
C THR A 85 -2.11 -12.12 17.34
N PHE A 86 -2.58 -10.97 16.87
CA PHE A 86 -2.83 -10.76 15.45
C PHE A 86 -1.55 -10.80 14.61
N ILE A 87 -0.45 -10.22 15.11
CA ILE A 87 0.85 -10.32 14.44
C ILE A 87 1.28 -11.78 14.27
N THR A 88 1.18 -12.59 15.34
CA THR A 88 1.54 -14.02 15.28
C THR A 88 0.69 -14.77 14.25
N LYS A 89 -0.63 -14.52 14.21
CA LYS A 89 -1.51 -15.11 13.19
C LYS A 89 -1.15 -14.66 11.77
N GLY A 90 -0.75 -13.39 11.61
CA GLY A 90 -0.26 -12.87 10.35
C GLY A 90 1.00 -13.59 9.88
N ASP A 91 1.97 -13.77 10.79
CA ASP A 91 3.22 -14.50 10.50
C ASP A 91 2.95 -15.97 10.14
N GLU A 92 2.04 -16.65 10.86
CA GLU A 92 1.57 -18.01 10.53
C GLU A 92 0.93 -18.09 9.13
N ALA A 93 0.08 -17.11 8.79
CA ALA A 93 -0.55 -17.03 7.48
C ALA A 93 0.48 -16.81 6.36
N ILE A 94 1.51 -15.98 6.58
CA ILE A 94 2.64 -15.84 5.63
C ILE A 94 3.38 -17.17 5.44
N ALA A 95 3.68 -17.89 6.53
CA ALA A 95 4.35 -19.19 6.45
C ALA A 95 3.56 -20.22 5.64
N GLU A 96 2.23 -20.12 5.66
CA GLU A 96 1.31 -20.95 4.89
C GLU A 96 0.94 -20.37 3.51
N LYS A 97 1.58 -19.26 3.09
CA LYS A 97 1.32 -18.53 1.83
C LYS A 97 -0.12 -18.00 1.70
N ARG A 98 -0.81 -17.76 2.80
CA ARG A 98 -2.13 -17.11 2.88
C ARG A 98 -1.96 -15.59 3.02
N THR A 99 -1.46 -14.93 1.97
CA THR A 99 -1.07 -13.51 2.01
C THR A 99 -2.21 -12.56 2.33
N ASP A 100 -3.41 -12.76 1.77
CA ASP A 100 -4.56 -11.88 2.01
C ASP A 100 -5.00 -11.92 3.49
N GLU A 101 -4.96 -13.11 4.08
CA GLU A 101 -5.30 -13.31 5.49
C GLU A 101 -4.23 -12.70 6.40
N ALA A 102 -2.95 -12.85 6.04
CA ALA A 102 -1.86 -12.20 6.77
C ALA A 102 -2.02 -10.67 6.78
N LEU A 103 -2.34 -10.07 5.63
CA LEU A 103 -2.58 -8.64 5.51
C LEU A 103 -3.73 -8.19 6.42
N ALA A 104 -4.84 -8.93 6.43
CA ALA A 104 -5.99 -8.63 7.29
C ALA A 104 -5.62 -8.68 8.78
N TYR A 105 -4.83 -9.65 9.22
CA TYR A 105 -4.37 -9.71 10.61
C TYR A 105 -3.44 -8.55 10.98
N PHE A 106 -2.49 -8.19 10.11
CA PHE A 106 -1.62 -7.05 10.38
C PHE A 106 -2.38 -5.71 10.39
N GLN A 107 -3.42 -5.56 9.56
CA GLN A 107 -4.31 -4.39 9.62
C GLN A 107 -5.04 -4.31 10.97
N GLN A 108 -5.59 -5.43 11.47
CA GLN A 108 -6.23 -5.47 12.79
C GLN A 108 -5.25 -5.15 13.93
N ALA A 109 -4.01 -5.65 13.86
CA ALA A 109 -2.96 -5.31 14.82
C ALA A 109 -2.65 -3.81 14.80
N LYS A 110 -2.54 -3.20 13.61
CA LYS A 110 -2.26 -1.78 13.43
C LYS A 110 -3.41 -0.88 13.90
N GLU A 111 -4.65 -1.28 13.70
CA GLU A 111 -5.82 -0.55 14.21
C GLU A 111 -5.85 -0.51 15.74
N LEU A 112 -5.49 -1.63 16.38
CA LEU A 112 -5.42 -1.72 17.83
C LEU A 112 -4.21 -0.99 18.41
N PHE A 113 -3.05 -1.12 17.79
CA PHE A 113 -1.80 -0.52 18.26
C PHE A 113 -1.00 0.10 17.10
N PRO A 114 -1.37 1.33 16.67
CA PRO A 114 -0.77 1.97 15.49
C PRO A 114 0.72 2.26 15.60
N TYR A 115 1.23 2.36 16.83
CA TYR A 115 2.63 2.67 17.15
C TYR A 115 3.36 1.46 17.72
N ASN A 116 2.93 0.22 17.40
CA ASN A 116 3.69 -0.96 17.75
C ASN A 116 5.07 -0.91 17.12
N GLU A 117 6.12 -1.03 17.95
CA GLU A 117 7.49 -1.13 17.46
C GLU A 117 7.68 -2.37 16.57
N ASP A 118 6.94 -3.43 16.88
CA ASP A 118 6.91 -4.66 16.11
C ASP A 118 5.82 -4.63 15.01
N ASP A 119 6.03 -3.77 14.00
CA ASP A 119 5.09 -3.59 12.90
C ASP A 119 5.16 -4.79 11.91
N GLY A 120 4.30 -5.79 12.16
CA GLY A 120 4.22 -7.01 11.35
C GLY A 120 4.04 -6.78 9.85
N TYR A 121 3.31 -5.72 9.46
CA TYR A 121 3.16 -5.33 8.05
C TYR A 121 4.49 -4.84 7.47
N LYS A 122 5.18 -3.92 8.14
CA LYS A 122 6.49 -3.41 7.67
C LYS A 122 7.54 -4.50 7.57
N ARG A 123 7.58 -5.44 8.53
CA ARG A 123 8.53 -6.57 8.46
C ARG A 123 8.30 -7.45 7.23
N ASN A 124 7.05 -7.57 6.80
CA ASN A 124 6.64 -8.44 5.69
C ASN A 124 6.31 -7.67 4.40
N ILE A 125 6.67 -6.38 4.30
CA ILE A 125 6.29 -5.54 3.16
C ILE A 125 6.72 -6.13 1.81
N ALA A 126 7.92 -6.72 1.76
CA ALA A 126 8.43 -7.39 0.57
C ALA A 126 7.52 -8.53 0.10
N VAL A 127 6.93 -9.29 1.02
CA VAL A 127 6.04 -10.42 0.68
C VAL A 127 4.76 -9.91 0.03
N PHE A 128 4.19 -8.83 0.56
CA PHE A 128 2.99 -8.22 -0.01
C PHE A 128 3.25 -7.61 -1.38
N GLU A 129 4.30 -6.79 -1.51
CA GLU A 129 4.69 -6.19 -2.79
C GLU A 129 5.00 -7.26 -3.85
N ILE A 130 5.70 -8.34 -3.50
CA ILE A 130 5.96 -9.47 -4.42
C ILE A 130 4.64 -10.15 -4.82
N GLY A 131 3.71 -10.32 -3.88
CA GLY A 131 2.37 -10.87 -4.17
C GLY A 131 1.60 -10.04 -5.18
N GLU A 132 1.61 -8.72 -5.05
CA GLU A 132 0.97 -7.79 -5.99
C GLU A 132 1.63 -7.82 -7.37
N ILE A 133 2.97 -7.82 -7.42
CA ILE A 133 3.72 -7.95 -8.68
C ILE A 133 3.41 -9.29 -9.34
N GLN A 134 3.40 -10.40 -8.59
CA GLN A 134 3.07 -11.72 -9.13
C GLN A 134 1.64 -11.77 -9.68
N TYR A 135 0.67 -11.20 -8.95
CA TYR A 135 -0.70 -11.09 -9.40
C TYR A 135 -0.79 -10.35 -10.74
N TYR A 136 -0.05 -9.26 -10.91
CA TYR A 136 0.05 -8.55 -12.19
C TYR A 136 0.67 -9.40 -13.29
N LEU A 137 1.81 -10.06 -13.03
CA LEU A 137 2.50 -10.93 -13.99
C LEU A 137 1.63 -12.10 -14.46
N ASP A 138 0.82 -12.67 -13.57
CA ASP A 138 -0.11 -13.76 -13.90
C ASP A 138 -1.18 -13.31 -14.91
N HIS A 139 -1.73 -12.10 -14.73
CA HIS A 139 -2.73 -11.54 -15.64
C HIS A 139 -2.13 -11.19 -17.01
N VAL A 140 -0.93 -10.61 -17.03
CA VAL A 140 -0.18 -10.35 -18.26
C VAL A 140 0.10 -11.66 -19.01
N SER A 141 0.53 -12.70 -18.29
CA SER A 141 0.84 -14.02 -18.87
C SER A 141 -0.42 -14.71 -19.41
N GLU A 142 -1.56 -14.60 -18.74
CA GLU A 142 -2.83 -15.12 -19.27
C GLU A 142 -3.26 -14.36 -20.53
N LEU A 143 -3.13 -13.03 -20.54
CA LEU A 143 -3.42 -12.22 -21.74
C LEU A 143 -2.51 -12.63 -22.92
N ASP A 144 -1.20 -12.81 -22.69
CA ASP A 144 -0.25 -13.27 -23.70
C ASP A 144 -0.60 -14.67 -24.23
N SER A 145 -0.96 -15.60 -23.33
CA SER A 145 -1.42 -16.94 -23.69
C SER A 145 -2.64 -16.92 -24.61
N GLN A 146 -3.63 -16.07 -24.32
CA GLN A 146 -4.81 -15.93 -25.18
C GLN A 146 -4.47 -15.25 -26.51
N TRP A 147 -3.57 -14.27 -26.50
CA TRP A 147 -3.09 -13.61 -27.71
C TRP A 147 -2.33 -14.58 -28.63
N LYS A 148 -1.46 -15.43 -28.08
CA LYS A 148 -0.76 -16.49 -28.83
C LYS A 148 -1.74 -17.44 -29.54
N LYS A 149 -2.84 -17.84 -28.89
CA LYS A 149 -3.90 -18.66 -29.52
C LYS A 149 -4.54 -17.94 -30.71
N VAL A 150 -4.78 -16.63 -30.61
CA VAL A 150 -5.29 -15.82 -31.74
C VAL A 150 -4.29 -15.83 -32.91
N LYS A 151 -3.00 -15.63 -32.62
CA LYS A 151 -1.93 -15.68 -33.64
C LYS A 151 -1.85 -17.05 -34.31
N GLU A 152 -1.88 -18.13 -33.53
CA GLU A 152 -1.86 -19.51 -34.03
C GLU A 152 -3.06 -19.81 -34.95
N ASP A 153 -4.25 -19.39 -34.53
CA ASP A 153 -5.47 -19.53 -35.31
C ASP A 153 -5.38 -18.82 -36.68
N LEU A 154 -4.84 -17.60 -36.70
CA LEU A 154 -4.62 -16.84 -37.93
C LEU A 154 -3.55 -17.47 -38.82
N LYS A 155 -2.41 -17.89 -38.24
CA LYS A 155 -1.35 -18.62 -38.95
C LYS A 155 -1.82 -19.96 -39.51
N GLY A 156 -2.81 -20.58 -38.87
CA GLY A 156 -3.52 -21.77 -39.35
C GLY A 156 -4.54 -21.50 -40.47
N GLY A 157 -4.62 -20.27 -40.98
CA GLY A 157 -5.46 -19.89 -42.12
C GLY A 157 -6.87 -19.42 -41.77
N LYS A 158 -7.21 -19.22 -40.48
CA LYS A 158 -8.49 -18.60 -40.15
C LYS A 158 -8.50 -17.15 -40.64
N SER A 159 -9.58 -16.74 -41.28
CA SER A 159 -9.71 -15.38 -41.79
C SER A 159 -9.97 -14.39 -40.65
N LEU A 160 -9.29 -13.24 -40.71
CA LEU A 160 -9.49 -12.12 -39.78
C LEU A 160 -10.92 -11.56 -39.83
N SER A 161 -11.58 -11.63 -40.99
CA SER A 161 -12.98 -11.20 -41.16
C SER A 161 -14.00 -12.20 -40.60
N SER A 162 -13.56 -13.41 -40.19
CA SER A 162 -14.47 -14.43 -39.69
C SER A 162 -15.08 -14.04 -38.34
N LYS A 163 -16.36 -14.40 -38.14
CA LYS A 163 -17.08 -14.21 -36.87
C LYS A 163 -16.38 -14.90 -35.70
N SER A 164 -15.80 -16.08 -35.93
CA SER A 164 -15.01 -16.79 -34.92
C SER A 164 -13.80 -15.99 -34.47
N MET A 165 -13.09 -15.35 -35.40
CA MET A 165 -11.92 -14.55 -35.07
C MET A 165 -12.28 -13.29 -34.29
N SER A 166 -13.33 -12.57 -34.70
CA SER A 166 -13.86 -11.44 -33.91
C SER A 166 -14.18 -11.86 -32.48
N LYS A 167 -14.78 -13.05 -32.30
CA LYS A 167 -15.09 -13.58 -30.97
C LYS A 167 -13.84 -13.92 -30.16
N SER A 168 -12.79 -14.46 -30.78
CA SER A 168 -11.52 -14.74 -30.10
C SER A 168 -10.81 -13.46 -29.67
N ILE A 169 -10.75 -12.46 -30.55
CA ILE A 169 -10.20 -11.13 -30.22
C ILE A 169 -11.01 -10.47 -29.10
N ALA A 170 -12.35 -10.47 -29.20
CA ALA A 170 -13.23 -9.88 -28.19
C ALA A 170 -13.01 -10.44 -26.78
N LYS A 171 -12.58 -11.69 -26.62
CA LYS A 171 -12.27 -12.28 -25.30
C LYS A 171 -11.03 -11.64 -24.64
N LEU A 172 -10.12 -11.09 -25.43
CA LEU A 172 -8.94 -10.41 -24.91
C LEU A 172 -9.33 -9.10 -24.20
N TYR A 173 -10.42 -8.44 -24.62
CA TYR A 173 -10.84 -7.14 -24.11
C TYR A 173 -10.96 -7.11 -22.59
N SER A 174 -11.69 -8.06 -21.99
CA SER A 174 -11.87 -8.10 -20.53
C SER A 174 -10.58 -8.40 -19.77
N LEU A 175 -9.64 -9.15 -20.38
CA LEU A 175 -8.34 -9.43 -19.78
C LEU A 175 -7.42 -8.20 -19.87
N ALA A 176 -7.40 -7.52 -21.01
CA ALA A 176 -6.66 -6.28 -21.20
C ALA A 176 -7.14 -5.18 -20.25
N GLU A 177 -8.45 -5.02 -20.05
CA GLU A 177 -8.99 -4.08 -19.06
C GLU A 177 -8.54 -4.41 -17.62
N GLN A 178 -8.44 -5.69 -17.27
CA GLN A 178 -7.94 -6.11 -15.96
C GLN A 178 -6.46 -5.80 -15.81
N VAL A 179 -5.64 -6.19 -16.79
CA VAL A 179 -4.20 -5.88 -16.82
C VAL A 179 -3.97 -4.37 -16.70
N TYR A 180 -4.73 -3.56 -17.44
CA TYR A 180 -4.64 -2.10 -17.38
C TYR A 180 -4.96 -1.56 -15.98
N LYS A 181 -6.09 -1.96 -15.39
CA LYS A 181 -6.48 -1.53 -14.03
C LYS A 181 -5.46 -1.93 -12.97
N ILE A 182 -4.90 -3.15 -13.08
CA ILE A 182 -3.85 -3.61 -12.16
C ILE A 182 -2.59 -2.75 -12.35
N SER A 183 -2.19 -2.48 -13.59
CA SER A 183 -1.01 -1.65 -13.87
C SER A 183 -1.14 -0.21 -13.37
N GLU A 184 -2.35 0.39 -13.41
CA GLU A 184 -2.59 1.72 -12.83
C GLU A 184 -2.53 1.73 -11.30
N ALA A 185 -2.89 0.61 -10.66
CA ALA A 185 -2.90 0.48 -9.21
C ALA A 185 -1.57 -0.02 -8.62
N LEU A 186 -0.69 -0.59 -9.45
CA LEU A 186 0.57 -1.17 -9.00
C LEU A 186 1.55 -0.05 -8.64
N GLU A 187 1.80 0.10 -7.33
CA GLU A 187 2.79 1.05 -6.83
C GLU A 187 4.22 0.56 -7.10
N ARG A 188 5.16 1.51 -7.13
CA ARG A 188 6.58 1.17 -7.24
C ARG A 188 7.01 0.45 -5.95
N PRO A 189 7.60 -0.77 -6.04
CA PRO A 189 8.01 -1.50 -4.84
C PRO A 189 9.01 -0.70 -4.03
N THR A 190 8.80 -0.66 -2.71
CA THR A 190 9.61 0.07 -1.74
C THR A 190 10.67 -0.80 -1.08
N SER A 191 10.44 -2.13 -1.01
CA SER A 191 11.43 -3.08 -0.53
C SER A 191 12.48 -3.43 -1.60
N SER A 192 13.70 -3.71 -1.16
CA SER A 192 14.78 -4.14 -2.05
C SER A 192 14.47 -5.45 -2.77
N GLU A 193 13.85 -6.38 -2.07
CA GLU A 193 13.51 -7.72 -2.53
C GLU A 193 12.41 -7.66 -3.60
N ALA A 194 11.34 -6.91 -3.35
CA ALA A 194 10.29 -6.74 -4.36
C ALA A 194 10.78 -5.93 -5.57
N ALA A 195 11.63 -4.92 -5.36
CA ALA A 195 12.27 -4.20 -6.46
C ALA A 195 13.16 -5.10 -7.31
N GLN A 196 13.95 -6.00 -6.69
CA GLN A 196 14.74 -6.98 -7.41
C GLN A 196 13.87 -7.98 -8.17
N PHE A 197 12.78 -8.46 -7.55
CA PHE A 197 11.82 -9.35 -8.17
C PHE A 197 11.18 -8.70 -9.41
N TYR A 198 10.69 -7.47 -9.28
CA TYR A 198 10.15 -6.68 -10.39
C TYR A 198 11.16 -6.50 -11.51
N ASN A 199 12.38 -6.02 -11.20
CA ASN A 199 13.41 -5.76 -12.18
C ASN A 199 13.88 -7.01 -12.93
N THR A 200 13.81 -8.18 -12.29
CA THR A 200 14.14 -9.47 -12.92
C THR A 200 13.10 -9.84 -14.00
N ASN A 201 11.83 -9.53 -13.76
CA ASN A 201 10.73 -9.82 -14.69
C ASN A 201 10.46 -8.69 -15.69
N LYS A 202 10.98 -7.49 -15.43
CA LYS A 202 10.73 -6.28 -16.24
C LYS A 202 11.05 -6.45 -17.73
N PRO A 203 12.16 -7.07 -18.17
CA PRO A 203 12.43 -7.21 -19.60
C PRO A 203 11.37 -8.01 -20.37
N ASP A 204 10.90 -9.12 -19.80
CA ASP A 204 9.85 -9.95 -20.41
C ASP A 204 8.49 -9.26 -20.38
N LEU A 205 8.18 -8.60 -19.26
CA LEU A 205 7.00 -7.76 -19.13
C LEU A 205 6.98 -6.63 -20.17
N ASP A 206 8.07 -5.87 -20.29
CA ASP A 206 8.19 -4.77 -21.26
C ASP A 206 7.99 -5.27 -22.69
N LYS A 207 8.57 -6.44 -23.02
CA LYS A 207 8.37 -7.08 -24.32
C LYS A 207 6.92 -7.42 -24.60
N MET A 208 6.22 -8.06 -23.66
CA MET A 208 4.80 -8.40 -23.81
C MET A 208 3.94 -7.14 -23.92
N MET A 209 4.18 -6.15 -23.06
CA MET A 209 3.42 -4.90 -23.05
C MET A 209 3.59 -4.11 -24.34
N LYS A 210 4.82 -4.00 -24.88
CA LYS A 210 5.05 -3.37 -26.19
C LYS A 210 4.32 -4.10 -27.31
N GLU A 211 4.32 -5.43 -27.31
CA GLU A 211 3.55 -6.20 -28.29
C GLU A 211 2.05 -5.90 -28.19
N PHE A 212 1.49 -5.91 -26.97
CA PHE A 212 0.07 -5.59 -26.77
C PHE A 212 -0.30 -4.20 -27.23
N ILE A 213 0.59 -3.24 -27.02
CA ILE A 213 0.43 -1.87 -27.48
C ILE A 213 0.44 -1.80 -29.02
N VAL A 214 1.41 -2.43 -29.69
CA VAL A 214 1.51 -2.46 -31.16
C VAL A 214 0.27 -3.08 -31.80
N TYR A 215 -0.32 -4.08 -31.16
CA TYR A 215 -1.57 -4.68 -31.64
C TYR A 215 -2.83 -4.02 -31.10
N GLN A 216 -2.71 -2.90 -30.39
CA GLN A 216 -3.84 -2.20 -29.76
C GLN A 216 -4.71 -3.13 -28.88
N ILE A 217 -4.09 -4.14 -28.28
CA ILE A 217 -4.67 -4.99 -27.23
C ILE A 217 -4.72 -4.20 -25.92
N MET A 218 -3.71 -3.37 -25.67
CA MET A 218 -3.67 -2.44 -24.55
C MET A 218 -3.79 -1.00 -25.06
N PRO A 219 -4.55 -0.13 -24.36
CA PRO A 219 -4.62 1.28 -24.71
C PRO A 219 -3.26 1.97 -24.51
N GLN A 220 -3.00 2.99 -25.33
CA GLN A 220 -1.89 3.92 -25.11
C GLN A 220 -2.39 5.36 -25.04
N PRO A 221 -1.80 6.19 -24.17
CA PRO A 221 -2.03 7.63 -24.20
C PRO A 221 -1.91 8.18 -25.63
N PRO A 222 -2.88 8.99 -26.10
CA PRO A 222 -3.95 9.62 -25.34
C PRO A 222 -5.26 8.82 -25.39
N MET A 223 -5.29 7.69 -26.10
CA MET A 223 -6.45 6.80 -26.15
C MET A 223 -6.46 5.98 -24.87
N TYR A 224 -7.00 6.58 -23.81
CA TYR A 224 -7.02 5.96 -22.48
C TYR A 224 -7.90 4.71 -22.41
N ARG A 225 -8.96 4.60 -23.24
CA ARG A 225 -9.89 3.46 -23.28
C ARG A 225 -10.56 3.32 -24.65
N PHE A 226 -10.94 2.10 -25.00
CA PHE A 226 -11.87 1.81 -26.09
C PHE A 226 -13.32 2.03 -25.61
N GLU A 227 -14.18 2.60 -26.44
CA GLU A 227 -15.61 2.84 -26.18
C GLU A 227 -16.42 1.53 -26.06
N GLY A 228 -15.87 0.41 -26.54
CA GLY A 228 -16.45 -0.91 -26.34
C GLY A 228 -15.72 -2.02 -27.08
N VAL A 229 -16.26 -3.24 -26.95
CA VAL A 229 -15.67 -4.47 -27.52
C VAL A 229 -15.58 -4.42 -29.05
N ASP A 230 -16.56 -3.81 -29.73
CA ASP A 230 -16.58 -3.75 -31.20
C ASP A 230 -15.50 -2.81 -31.76
N GLU A 231 -15.28 -1.66 -31.10
CA GLU A 231 -14.18 -0.76 -31.42
C GLU A 231 -12.84 -1.45 -31.13
N TYR A 232 -12.69 -2.05 -29.95
CA TYR A 232 -11.51 -2.85 -29.61
C TYR A 232 -11.15 -3.90 -30.67
N VAL A 233 -12.14 -4.70 -31.10
CA VAL A 233 -11.94 -5.71 -32.15
C VAL A 233 -11.51 -5.06 -33.47
N THR A 234 -12.09 -3.91 -33.82
CA THR A 234 -11.72 -3.16 -35.03
C THR A 234 -10.27 -2.69 -34.97
N HIS A 235 -9.85 -2.09 -33.86
CA HIS A 235 -8.48 -1.60 -33.67
C HIS A 235 -7.45 -2.74 -33.75
N VAL A 236 -7.68 -3.85 -33.06
CA VAL A 236 -6.77 -5.01 -33.11
C VAL A 236 -6.65 -5.57 -34.52
N LYS A 237 -7.76 -5.67 -35.26
CA LYS A 237 -7.75 -6.13 -36.65
C LYS A 237 -6.97 -5.19 -37.56
N ASN A 238 -7.19 -3.89 -37.43
CA ASN A 238 -6.46 -2.89 -38.23
C ASN A 238 -4.94 -2.98 -37.97
N SER A 239 -4.51 -3.18 -36.73
CA SER A 239 -3.09 -3.40 -36.42
C SER A 239 -2.54 -4.68 -37.06
N ILE A 240 -3.29 -5.80 -37.02
CA ILE A 240 -2.88 -7.06 -37.65
C ILE A 240 -2.75 -6.87 -39.17
N ASP A 241 -3.71 -6.20 -39.82
CA ASP A 241 -3.68 -5.95 -41.26
C ASP A 241 -2.50 -5.03 -41.65
N ALA A 242 -2.16 -4.06 -40.80
CA ALA A 242 -1.07 -3.12 -41.06
C ALA A 242 0.32 -3.72 -40.83
N PHE A 243 0.50 -4.52 -39.78
CA PHE A 243 1.81 -4.95 -39.30
C PHE A 243 2.08 -6.45 -39.48
N GLY A 244 1.08 -7.25 -39.84
CA GLY A 244 1.19 -8.70 -39.83
C GLY A 244 1.25 -9.27 -38.41
N LEU A 245 1.67 -10.53 -38.25
CA LEU A 245 1.64 -11.26 -36.98
C LEU A 245 3.03 -11.53 -36.36
N ASP A 246 4.10 -11.17 -37.05
CA ASP A 246 5.47 -11.49 -36.67
C ASP A 246 6.12 -10.27 -36.00
N PHE A 247 5.66 -9.96 -34.79
CA PHE A 247 6.18 -8.88 -33.96
C PHE A 247 7.71 -8.95 -33.80
N GLN A 248 8.38 -7.86 -34.14
CA GLN A 248 9.80 -7.64 -33.88
C GLN A 248 9.94 -6.57 -32.79
N TYR A 249 10.57 -6.93 -31.66
CA TYR A 249 10.65 -6.03 -30.50
C TYR A 249 11.47 -4.78 -30.80
N GLU A 250 12.49 -4.92 -31.64
CA GLU A 250 13.41 -3.86 -32.06
C GLU A 250 12.72 -2.79 -32.92
N GLU A 251 11.58 -3.12 -33.53
CA GLU A 251 10.78 -2.22 -34.37
C GLU A 251 9.60 -1.59 -33.61
N ALA A 252 9.35 -2.04 -32.38
CA ALA A 252 8.13 -1.71 -31.64
C ALA A 252 7.91 -0.19 -31.51
N ASP A 253 8.95 0.57 -31.20
CA ASP A 253 8.82 2.02 -30.98
C ASP A 253 8.45 2.77 -32.28
N GLU A 254 8.90 2.29 -33.44
CA GLU A 254 8.50 2.84 -34.75
C GLU A 254 7.07 2.44 -35.12
N LEU A 255 6.68 1.18 -34.84
CA LEU A 255 5.31 0.72 -35.06
C LEU A 255 4.30 1.46 -34.18
N ILE A 256 4.67 1.78 -32.93
CA ILE A 256 3.84 2.55 -32.00
C ILE A 256 3.54 3.95 -32.54
N LYS A 257 4.53 4.63 -33.13
CA LYS A 257 4.32 5.93 -33.79
C LYS A 257 3.36 5.84 -34.97
N GLU A 258 3.30 4.69 -35.65
CA GLU A 258 2.39 4.46 -36.77
C GLU A 258 0.93 4.17 -36.34
N LEU A 259 0.69 3.76 -35.09
CA LEU A 259 -0.65 3.40 -34.58
C LEU A 259 -1.69 4.51 -34.77
N TYR A 260 -1.28 5.74 -34.54
CA TYR A 260 -2.17 6.90 -34.68
C TYR A 260 -2.68 7.06 -36.12
N PHE A 261 -1.88 6.67 -37.11
CA PHE A 261 -2.22 6.77 -38.53
C PHE A 261 -3.00 5.57 -39.05
N ILE A 262 -2.93 4.42 -38.39
CA ILE A 262 -3.68 3.21 -38.79
C ILE A 262 -5.19 3.47 -38.77
N ASN A 263 -5.68 4.13 -37.71
CA ASN A 263 -7.10 4.41 -37.57
C ASN A 263 -7.50 5.77 -38.16
N ARG A 264 -6.53 6.57 -38.64
CA ARG A 264 -6.72 7.89 -39.25
C ARG A 264 -5.78 8.08 -40.45
N PRO A 265 -5.94 7.30 -41.53
CA PRO A 265 -5.03 7.33 -42.67
C PRO A 265 -4.96 8.72 -43.34
N GLU A 266 -6.00 9.53 -43.25
CA GLU A 266 -6.03 10.92 -43.72
C GLU A 266 -4.97 11.80 -43.05
N LEU A 267 -4.58 11.47 -41.82
CA LEU A 267 -3.55 12.19 -41.07
C LEU A 267 -2.14 11.81 -41.54
N LYS A 268 -1.96 10.62 -42.11
CA LYS A 268 -0.67 10.17 -42.65
C LYS A 268 -0.24 11.06 -43.82
N GLU A 269 -1.16 11.41 -44.70
CA GLU A 269 -0.88 12.32 -45.81
C GLU A 269 -0.46 13.71 -45.35
N LEU A 270 -1.04 14.22 -44.26
CA LEU A 270 -0.68 15.53 -43.71
C LEU A 270 0.74 15.51 -43.14
N ARG A 271 1.13 14.40 -42.49
CA ARG A 271 2.49 14.18 -41.99
C ARG A 271 3.50 14.11 -43.11
N ASP A 272 3.21 13.32 -44.14
CA ASP A 272 4.13 13.14 -45.26
C ASP A 272 4.31 14.44 -46.07
N LYS A 273 3.33 15.36 -46.00
CA LYS A 273 3.40 16.72 -46.57
C LYS A 273 4.09 17.75 -45.66
N GLY A 274 4.59 17.35 -44.48
CA GLY A 274 5.22 18.25 -43.50
C GLY A 274 4.24 19.24 -42.84
N ASN A 275 2.93 18.99 -42.96
CA ASN A 275 1.87 19.85 -42.46
C ASN A 275 1.23 19.30 -41.17
N PHE A 276 1.84 18.31 -40.53
CA PHE A 276 1.37 17.82 -39.25
C PHE A 276 1.70 18.83 -38.16
N PRO A 277 0.73 19.28 -37.33
CA PRO A 277 1.05 20.07 -36.16
C PRO A 277 2.07 19.32 -35.31
N ASP A 278 3.14 20.03 -34.95
CA ASP A 278 4.32 19.53 -34.22
C ASP A 278 3.88 18.57 -33.11
N LEU A 279 4.20 17.27 -33.25
CA LEU A 279 3.80 16.19 -32.34
C LEU A 279 4.52 16.29 -30.98
N LYS A 280 5.08 17.45 -30.60
CA LYS A 280 5.73 17.68 -29.32
C LYS A 280 4.87 17.29 -28.11
N MET A 281 3.54 17.29 -28.24
CA MET A 281 2.63 16.77 -27.20
C MET A 281 2.74 15.26 -26.95
N PHE A 282 3.32 14.48 -27.87
CA PHE A 282 3.53 13.04 -27.71
C PHE A 282 4.97 12.69 -27.31
N GLU A 283 5.96 13.50 -27.72
CA GLU A 283 7.37 13.27 -27.39
C GLU A 283 7.68 13.52 -25.90
N GLU A 284 7.01 14.48 -25.25
CA GLU A 284 7.24 14.79 -23.83
C GLU A 284 6.73 13.69 -22.86
N THR A 285 5.84 12.80 -23.32
CA THR A 285 5.27 11.74 -22.48
C THR A 285 6.08 10.45 -22.44
N THR A 286 6.98 10.20 -23.41
CA THR A 286 7.79 8.97 -23.45
C THR A 286 9.09 9.04 -22.67
N GLU A 287 9.60 10.23 -22.35
CA GLU A 287 10.86 10.38 -21.59
C GLU A 287 10.68 10.35 -20.06
N ASN A 288 9.44 10.40 -19.56
CA ASN A 288 9.14 10.55 -18.12
C ASN A 288 8.46 9.34 -17.45
N ASN A 289 8.26 8.22 -18.16
CA ASN A 289 7.66 6.98 -17.66
C ASN A 289 8.65 5.80 -17.73
#